data_AF-A0A845R6I5-F1
#
_entry.id   AF-A0A845R6I5-F1
#
_cell.length_a   1.000
_cell.length_b   1.000
_cell.length_c   1.000
_cell.angle_alpha   90.00
_cell.angle_beta   90.00
_cell.angle_gamma   90.00
#
_symmetry.space_group_name_H-M   'P 1'
#
loop_
_entity.id
_entity.type
_entity.pdbx_description
1 polymer ?
#
loop_
_entity_poly.entity_id
_entity_poly.type
_entity_poly.pdbx_seq_one_letter_code
_entity_poly.pdbx_strand_id
1 'polypeptide(L)'
;MYSINSKKALTILQAANYFNENNISITVCAKKFGIHRETLANKLKMLNIYEDRRVKYKCQDNYFEVIDTEEKAYWLGFILADGSLHQNTNILSIGLSIEDIKHLNKFKKSISSNHPINIEKRKLKNKK
;
A
#
# COMPACT_ATOMS: atom_id res chain seq x y z
N MET A 1 25.83 2.07 -27.68
CA MET A 1 25.70 3.32 -26.91
C MET A 1 24.83 3.09 -25.64
N TYR A 2 25.22 2.17 -24.75
CA TYR A 2 24.40 1.70 -23.59
C TYR A 2 24.90 2.20 -22.22
N SER A 3 25.83 3.16 -22.17
CA SER A 3 26.77 3.26 -21.04
C SER A 3 26.35 4.13 -19.84
N ILE A 4 25.16 4.75 -19.85
CA ILE A 4 24.77 5.72 -18.80
C ILE A 4 23.71 5.14 -17.84
N ASN A 5 22.72 4.40 -18.35
CA ASN A 5 21.69 3.77 -17.51
C ASN A 5 22.23 2.58 -16.69
N SER A 6 23.24 1.86 -17.18
CA SER A 6 23.79 0.70 -16.47
C SER A 6 24.56 1.09 -15.20
N LYS A 7 25.34 2.18 -15.22
CA LYS A 7 26.11 2.65 -14.05
C LYS A 7 25.20 3.07 -12.91
N LYS A 8 24.17 3.88 -13.18
CA LYS A 8 23.23 4.35 -12.17
C LYS A 8 22.45 3.18 -11.54
N ALA A 9 22.00 2.22 -12.35
CA ALA A 9 21.34 1.01 -11.87
C ALA A 9 22.27 0.16 -10.98
N LEU A 10 23.55 0.02 -11.36
CA LEU A 10 24.56 -0.69 -10.58
C LEU A 10 24.79 -0.02 -9.21
N THR A 11 24.93 1.30 -9.17
CA THR A 11 25.10 2.05 -7.92
C THR A 11 23.90 1.88 -6.98
N ILE A 12 22.69 1.88 -7.53
CA ILE A 12 21.46 1.65 -6.77
C ILE A 12 21.43 0.23 -6.17
N LEU A 13 21.85 -0.78 -6.92
CA LEU A 13 21.93 -2.16 -6.43
C LEU A 13 23.00 -2.32 -5.34
N GLN A 14 24.17 -1.71 -5.52
CA GLN A 14 25.22 -1.69 -4.50
C GLN A 14 24.74 -1.03 -3.20
N ALA A 15 24.03 0.09 -3.31
CA ALA A 15 23.43 0.77 -2.16
C ALA A 15 22.37 -0.10 -1.45
N ALA A 16 21.58 -0.87 -2.21
CA ALA A 16 20.57 -1.77 -1.66
C ALA A 16 21.21 -2.94 -0.87
N ASN A 17 22.24 -3.58 -1.42
CA ASN A 17 22.98 -4.64 -0.73
C ASN A 17 23.65 -4.11 0.54
N TYR A 18 24.33 -2.96 0.44
CA TYR A 18 24.98 -2.32 1.58
C TYR A 18 23.99 -1.96 2.70
N PHE A 19 22.79 -1.47 2.35
CA PHE A 19 21.73 -1.20 3.32
C PHE A 19 21.31 -2.47 4.07
N ASN A 20 21.13 -3.59 3.36
CA ASN A 20 20.70 -4.86 3.94
C ASN A 20 21.75 -5.45 4.91
N GLU A 21 23.04 -5.28 4.59
CA GLU A 21 24.14 -5.84 5.40
C GLU A 21 24.49 -4.99 6.64
N ASN A 22 24.28 -3.67 6.60
CA ASN A 22 24.85 -2.75 7.60
C ASN A 22 23.85 -2.19 8.62
N ASN A 23 22.56 -2.57 8.54
CA ASN A 23 21.48 -2.09 9.43
C ASN A 23 21.51 -0.55 9.67
N ILE A 24 21.69 0.21 8.59
CA ILE A 24 21.78 1.68 8.62
C ILE A 24 20.47 2.33 8.17
N SER A 25 20.29 3.62 8.44
CA SER A 25 19.15 4.36 7.88
C SER A 25 19.28 4.57 6.37
N ILE A 26 18.14 4.63 5.66
CA ILE A 26 18.10 4.97 4.22
C ILE A 26 18.81 6.29 3.95
N THR A 27 18.64 7.29 4.83
CA THR A 27 19.25 8.62 4.66
C THR A 27 20.77 8.55 4.67
N VAL A 28 21.36 7.75 5.56
CA VAL A 28 22.82 7.55 5.62
C VAL A 28 23.31 6.79 4.39
N CYS A 29 22.62 5.71 3.99
CA CYS A 29 22.97 4.96 2.80
C CYS A 29 22.88 5.85 1.53
N ALA A 30 21.78 6.56 1.35
CA ALA A 30 21.53 7.45 0.22
C ALA A 30 22.64 8.52 0.08
N LYS A 31 23.02 9.16 1.19
CA LYS A 31 24.13 10.12 1.22
C LYS A 31 25.46 9.47 0.83
N LYS A 32 25.76 8.26 1.34
CA LYS A 32 27.00 7.53 1.04
C LYS A 32 27.17 7.24 -0.45
N PHE A 33 26.08 6.89 -1.13
CA PHE A 33 26.10 6.53 -2.55
C PHE A 33 25.71 7.68 -3.50
N GLY A 34 25.45 8.88 -2.97
CA GLY A 34 25.01 10.03 -3.77
C GLY A 34 23.65 9.84 -4.47
N ILE A 35 22.78 9.01 -3.90
CA ILE A 35 21.45 8.70 -4.45
C ILE A 35 20.42 9.56 -3.73
N HIS A 36 19.41 10.06 -4.45
CA HIS A 36 18.28 10.70 -3.81
C HIS A 36 17.56 9.71 -2.89
N ARG A 37 17.31 10.10 -1.63
CA ARG A 37 16.72 9.22 -0.61
C ARG A 37 15.47 8.48 -1.12
N GLU A 38 14.60 9.19 -1.84
CA GLU A 38 13.36 8.61 -2.36
C GLU A 38 13.61 7.54 -3.43
N THR A 39 14.61 7.73 -4.28
CA THR A 39 14.99 6.73 -5.30
C THR A 39 15.48 5.45 -4.63
N LEU A 40 16.31 5.57 -3.59
CA LEU A 40 16.78 4.41 -2.85
C LEU A 40 15.63 3.74 -2.07
N ALA A 41 14.77 4.52 -1.41
CA ALA A 41 13.62 3.99 -0.67
C ALA A 41 12.67 3.21 -1.58
N ASN A 42 12.32 3.75 -2.74
CA ASN A 42 11.46 3.06 -3.71
C ASN A 42 12.11 1.79 -4.24
N LYS A 43 13.41 1.81 -4.54
CA LYS A 43 14.11 0.59 -4.96
C LYS A 43 14.10 -0.47 -3.86
N LEU A 44 14.39 -0.10 -2.62
CA LEU A 44 14.40 -1.03 -1.49
C LEU A 44 13.00 -1.62 -1.24
N LYS A 45 11.93 -0.81 -1.39
CA LYS A 45 10.54 -1.30 -1.34
C LYS A 45 10.26 -2.31 -2.45
N MET A 46 10.64 -2.01 -3.70
CA MET A 46 10.46 -2.94 -4.83
C MET A 46 11.22 -4.25 -4.66
N LEU A 47 12.38 -4.22 -3.99
CA LEU A 47 13.18 -5.42 -3.69
C LEU A 47 12.70 -6.15 -2.42
N ASN A 48 11.67 -5.66 -1.73
CA ASN A 48 11.19 -6.18 -0.44
C ASN A 48 12.27 -6.19 0.67
N ILE A 49 13.25 -5.28 0.60
CA ILE A 49 14.35 -5.13 1.59
C ILE A 49 13.99 -4.10 2.66
N TYR A 50 13.05 -3.21 2.35
CA TYR A 50 12.63 -2.14 3.26
C TYR A 50 11.11 -2.08 3.40
N GLU A 51 10.66 -2.08 4.64
CA GLU A 51 9.27 -1.80 5.00
C GLU A 51 9.13 -0.42 5.64
N ASP A 52 8.12 0.34 5.20
CA ASP A 52 7.79 1.62 5.80
C ASP A 52 7.10 1.40 7.15
N ARG A 53 7.85 1.61 8.25
CA ARG A 53 7.36 1.44 9.62
C ARG A 53 6.14 2.31 9.98
N ARG A 54 5.82 3.33 9.17
CA ARG A 54 4.62 4.18 9.35
C ARG A 54 3.35 3.50 8.87
N VAL A 55 3.47 2.50 7.99
CA VAL A 55 2.33 1.74 7.47
C VAL A 55 1.85 0.78 8.55
N LYS A 56 0.77 1.17 9.24
CA LYS A 56 0.16 0.38 10.32
C LYS A 56 -0.55 -0.87 9.79
N TYR A 57 -1.20 -0.73 8.63
CA TYR A 57 -1.96 -1.79 8.00
C TYR A 57 -1.52 -1.95 6.54
N LYS A 58 -1.36 -3.19 6.11
CA LYS A 58 -0.94 -3.57 4.76
C LYS A 58 -2.14 -4.11 4.00
N CYS A 59 -2.14 -3.91 2.69
CA CYS A 59 -2.98 -4.59 1.73
C CYS A 59 -2.22 -4.73 0.41
N GLN A 60 -2.80 -5.46 -0.55
CA GLN A 60 -2.28 -5.55 -1.89
C GLN A 60 -2.62 -4.26 -2.66
N ASP A 61 -1.68 -3.31 -2.67
CA ASP A 61 -1.88 -1.97 -3.26
C ASP A 61 -2.19 -2.00 -4.77
N ASN A 62 -1.76 -3.06 -5.47
CA ASN A 62 -1.98 -3.22 -6.91
C ASN A 62 -3.17 -4.13 -7.26
N TYR A 63 -4.05 -4.45 -6.31
CA TYR A 63 -5.17 -5.37 -6.53
C TYR A 63 -6.06 -4.98 -7.72
N PHE A 64 -6.28 -3.68 -7.91
CA PHE A 64 -7.10 -3.11 -8.99
C PHE A 64 -6.28 -2.56 -10.18
N GLU A 65 -4.97 -2.80 -10.25
CA GLU A 65 -4.13 -2.34 -11.38
C GLU A 65 -4.56 -3.00 -12.71
N VAL A 66 -4.92 -4.28 -12.65
CA VAL A 66 -5.49 -5.05 -13.76
C VAL A 66 -6.72 -5.79 -13.26
N ILE A 67 -7.87 -5.56 -13.89
CA ILE A 67 -9.17 -6.16 -13.55
C ILE A 67 -9.45 -7.29 -14.55
N ASP A 68 -8.83 -8.43 -14.31
CA ASP A 68 -8.82 -9.62 -15.17
C ASP A 68 -9.65 -10.79 -14.61
N THR A 69 -10.29 -10.60 -13.45
CA THR A 69 -11.15 -11.61 -12.82
C THR A 69 -12.52 -11.03 -12.47
N GLU A 70 -13.53 -11.91 -12.48
CA GLU A 70 -14.88 -11.58 -12.03
C GLU A 70 -14.88 -11.06 -10.59
N GLU A 71 -14.06 -11.66 -9.70
CA GLU A 71 -13.93 -11.23 -8.32
C GLU A 71 -13.44 -9.78 -8.20
N LYS A 72 -12.41 -9.39 -8.97
CA LYS A 72 -11.91 -8.01 -8.98
C LYS A 72 -12.97 -7.04 -9.50
N ALA A 73 -13.67 -7.41 -10.58
CA ALA A 73 -14.75 -6.60 -11.14
C ALA A 73 -15.91 -6.45 -10.15
N TYR A 74 -16.29 -7.53 -9.46
CA TYR A 74 -17.29 -7.53 -8.39
C TYR A 74 -16.90 -6.56 -7.28
N TRP A 75 -15.67 -6.63 -6.76
CA TRP A 75 -15.23 -5.73 -5.69
C TRP A 75 -15.14 -4.28 -6.13
N LEU A 76 -14.75 -4.02 -7.38
CA LEU A 76 -14.80 -2.65 -7.91
C LEU A 76 -16.25 -2.14 -7.94
N GLY A 77 -17.19 -2.93 -8.45
CA GLY A 77 -18.62 -2.58 -8.46
C GLY A 77 -19.17 -2.36 -7.05
N PHE A 78 -18.80 -3.23 -6.11
CA PHE A 78 -19.16 -3.13 -4.70
C PHE A 78 -18.66 -1.83 -4.05
N ILE A 79 -17.40 -1.45 -4.31
CA ILE A 79 -16.83 -0.19 -3.82
C ILE A 79 -17.55 1.02 -4.44
N LEU A 80 -17.93 0.95 -5.72
CA LEU A 80 -18.66 2.02 -6.38
C LEU A 80 -20.08 2.21 -5.83
N ALA A 81 -20.72 1.12 -5.38
CA ALA A 81 -22.08 1.15 -4.84
C ALA A 81 -22.12 1.59 -3.37
N ASP A 82 -21.34 0.93 -2.50
CA ASP A 82 -21.41 1.07 -1.04
C ASP A 82 -20.17 1.72 -0.40
N GLY A 83 -19.14 1.98 -1.20
CA GLY A 83 -17.91 2.63 -0.75
C GLY A 83 -17.95 4.15 -0.87
N SER A 84 -17.08 4.80 -0.10
CA SER A 84 -16.83 6.25 -0.14
C SER A 84 -15.34 6.52 -0.30
N LEU A 85 -14.98 7.24 -1.38
CA LEU A 85 -13.60 7.64 -1.67
C LEU A 85 -13.37 9.11 -1.29
N HIS A 86 -12.43 9.33 -0.38
CA HIS A 86 -12.02 10.67 0.05
C HIS A 86 -10.76 11.09 -0.72
N GLN A 87 -10.91 11.86 -1.80
CA GLN A 87 -9.81 12.27 -2.67
C GLN A 87 -8.70 13.04 -1.95
N ASN A 88 -9.06 13.91 -0.99
CA ASN A 88 -8.08 14.74 -0.28
C ASN A 88 -7.18 13.94 0.68
N THR A 89 -7.65 12.78 1.16
CA THR A 89 -6.94 11.96 2.14
C THR A 89 -6.53 10.59 1.59
N ASN A 90 -6.89 10.26 0.34
CA ASN A 90 -6.71 8.95 -0.27
C ASN A 90 -7.27 7.81 0.60
N ILE A 91 -8.45 8.03 1.20
CA ILE A 91 -9.10 7.04 2.07
C ILE A 91 -10.29 6.41 1.34
N LEU A 92 -10.32 5.08 1.32
CA LEU A 92 -11.51 4.27 1.04
C LEU A 92 -12.19 3.92 2.37
N SER A 93 -13.47 4.28 2.50
CA SER A 93 -14.33 3.87 3.62
C SER A 93 -15.47 3.02 3.09
N ILE A 94 -15.77 1.91 3.77
CA ILE A 94 -16.92 1.06 3.47
C ILE A 94 -17.63 0.79 4.79
N GLY A 95 -18.90 1.17 4.88
CA GLY A 95 -19.73 0.99 6.06
C GLY A 95 -20.99 0.22 5.70
N LEU A 96 -21.17 -0.97 6.28
CA LEU A 96 -22.32 -1.85 6.02
C LEU A 96 -23.12 -2.10 7.30
N SER A 97 -24.28 -2.73 7.13
CA SER A 97 -25.01 -3.37 8.24
C SER A 97 -24.14 -4.47 8.87
N ILE A 98 -24.38 -4.75 10.16
CA ILE A 98 -23.70 -5.85 10.87
C ILE A 98 -23.99 -7.21 10.24
N GLU A 99 -25.16 -7.36 9.62
CA GLU A 99 -25.58 -8.57 8.90
C GLU A 99 -24.67 -8.87 7.70
N ASP A 100 -24.11 -7.83 7.09
CA ASP A 100 -23.27 -7.89 5.90
C ASP A 100 -21.77 -7.91 6.21
N ILE A 101 -21.36 -8.05 7.48
CA ILE A 101 -19.96 -8.09 7.88
C ILE A 101 -19.14 -9.16 7.14
N LYS A 102 -19.80 -10.22 6.65
CA LYS A 102 -19.17 -11.26 5.82
C LYS A 102 -18.61 -10.70 4.51
N HIS A 103 -19.26 -9.70 3.89
CA HIS A 103 -18.75 -9.03 2.70
C HIS A 103 -17.45 -8.28 2.99
N LEU A 104 -17.37 -7.54 4.11
CA LEU A 104 -16.15 -6.86 4.53
C LEU A 104 -15.00 -7.86 4.80
N ASN A 105 -15.29 -9.01 5.41
CA ASN A 105 -14.28 -10.04 5.63
C ASN A 105 -13.80 -10.68 4.32
N LYS A 106 -14.71 -10.95 3.37
CA LYS A 106 -14.34 -11.44 2.04
C LYS A 106 -13.49 -10.42 1.30
N PHE A 107 -13.92 -9.16 1.25
CA PHE A 107 -13.16 -8.09 0.59
C PHE A 107 -11.77 -7.94 1.20
N LYS A 108 -11.67 -7.86 2.53
CA LYS A 108 -10.40 -7.81 3.27
C LYS A 108 -9.47 -8.95 2.86
N LYS A 109 -10.00 -10.17 2.73
CA LYS A 109 -9.23 -11.33 2.28
C LYS A 109 -8.79 -11.19 0.81
N SER A 110 -9.68 -10.78 -0.08
CA SER A 110 -9.40 -10.61 -1.51
C SER A 110 -8.26 -9.62 -1.75
N ILE A 111 -8.23 -8.49 -1.02
CA ILE A 111 -7.15 -7.50 -1.12
C ILE A 111 -5.96 -7.78 -0.18
N SER A 112 -5.90 -8.98 0.44
CA SER A 112 -4.85 -9.37 1.40
C SER A 112 -4.60 -8.32 2.51
N SER A 113 -5.66 -7.68 3.00
CA SER A 113 -5.57 -6.61 3.99
C SER A 113 -5.53 -7.14 5.41
N ASN A 114 -4.72 -6.51 6.27
CA ASN A 114 -4.74 -6.76 7.71
C ASN A 114 -5.51 -5.69 8.51
N HIS A 115 -6.13 -4.71 7.84
CA HIS A 115 -6.89 -3.65 8.52
C HIS A 115 -8.04 -4.24 9.35
N PRO A 116 -8.24 -3.83 10.62
CA PRO A 116 -9.35 -4.32 11.43
C PRO A 116 -10.70 -3.83 10.88
N ILE A 117 -11.73 -4.65 11.03
CA ILE A 117 -13.12 -4.25 10.80
C ILE A 117 -13.67 -3.77 12.13
N ASN A 118 -14.07 -2.50 12.20
CA ASN A 118 -14.61 -1.92 13.41
C ASN A 118 -16.14 -2.03 13.40
N ILE A 119 -16.72 -2.42 14.54
CA ILE A 119 -18.16 -2.46 14.74
C ILE A 119 -18.55 -1.24 15.58
N GLU A 120 -19.38 -0.37 15.02
CA GLU A 120 -19.81 0.87 15.70
C GLU A 120 -21.34 0.89 15.86
N LYS A 121 -21.80 1.33 17.03
CA LYS A 121 -23.23 1.62 17.26
C LYS A 121 -23.52 3.02 16.71
N ARG A 122 -24.32 3.10 15.63
CA ARG A 122 -24.78 4.38 15.10
C ARG A 122 -25.66 5.05 16.16
N LYS A 123 -25.20 6.16 16.73
CA LYS A 123 -26.07 7.05 17.52
C LYS A 123 -26.99 7.75 16.52
N LEU A 124 -28.29 7.47 16.58
CA LEU A 124 -29.28 8.23 15.84
C LEU A 124 -29.15 9.69 16.31
N LYS A 125 -28.82 10.60 15.39
CA LYS A 125 -28.92 12.03 15.69
C LYS A 125 -30.41 12.31 15.89
N ASN A 126 -30.79 12.74 17.09
CA ASN A 126 -32.13 13.27 17.32
C ASN A 126 -32.35 14.38 16.28
N LYS A 127 -33.29 14.15 15.34
CA LYS A 127 -33.77 15.22 14.47
C LYS A 127 -34.40 16.27 15.39
N LYS A 128 -33.86 17.49 15.39
CA LYS A 128 -34.56 18.66 15.92
C LYS A 128 -35.74 18.98 15.02
#